data_AF-A0A1H0W6W0-F1
#
_entry.id   AF-A0A1H0W6W0-F1
#
_cell.length_a   1.000
_cell.length_b   1.000
_cell.length_c   1.000
_cell.angle_alpha   90.00
_cell.angle_beta   90.00
_cell.angle_gamma   90.00
#
_symmetry.space_group_name_H-M   'P 1'
#
loop_
_entity.id
_entity.type
_entity.pdbx_description
1 polymer ?
#
loop_
_entity_poly.entity_id
_entity_poly.type
_entity_poly.pdbx_seq_one_letter_code
_entity_poly.pdbx_strand_id
1 'polypeptide(L)' 'MTAQDTVPFALWVASRHLDDYRAAITTCVEAGGDIDTTAAIVGGVVTGPPEEWRQAREPLPDWVGRSGREL' A
#
# COMPACT_ATOMS: atom_id res chain seq x y z
N MET A 1 -18.92 -1.85 -5.36
CA MET A 1 -17.96 -1.08 -4.56
C MET A 1 -17.38 0.00 -5.46
N THR A 2 -17.33 1.25 -4.99
CA THR A 2 -17.02 2.42 -5.83
C THR A 2 -15.84 3.22 -5.28
N ALA A 3 -15.31 4.15 -6.07
CA ALA A 3 -14.27 5.07 -5.60
C ALA A 3 -14.71 5.88 -4.37
N GLN A 4 -15.99 6.20 -4.27
CA GLN A 4 -16.59 6.91 -3.14
C GLN A 4 -16.57 6.06 -1.85
N ASP A 5 -16.55 4.73 -1.97
CA ASP A 5 -16.47 3.82 -0.84
C ASP A 5 -15.01 3.54 -0.43
N THR A 6 -14.06 3.60 -1.37
CA THR A 6 -12.66 3.20 -1.15
C THR A 6 -11.73 4.36 -0.81
N VAL A 7 -11.80 5.46 -1.57
CA VAL A 7 -10.84 6.58 -1.45
C VAL A 7 -10.95 7.27 -0.08
N PRO A 8 -12.15 7.64 0.41
CA PRO A 8 -12.24 8.26 1.74
C PRO A 8 -11.76 7.34 2.86
N PHE A 9 -12.08 6.04 2.78
CA PHE A 9 -11.61 5.06 3.75
C PHE A 9 -10.07 4.95 3.74
N ALA A 10 -9.46 4.77 2.57
CA ALA A 10 -8.01 4.63 2.44
C ALA A 10 -7.27 5.89 2.94
N LEU A 11 -7.74 7.09 2.60
CA LEU A 11 -7.13 8.34 3.09
C LEU A 11 -7.29 8.48 4.61
N TRP A 12 -8.44 8.08 5.16
CA TRP A 12 -8.63 8.05 6.61
C TRP A 12 -7.62 7.10 7.27
N VAL A 13 -7.48 5.85 6.80
CA VAL A 13 -6.50 4.89 7.33
C VAL A 13 -5.07 5.45 7.25
N ALA A 14 -4.66 5.96 6.08
CA ALA A 14 -3.32 6.52 5.90
C ALA A 14 -3.03 7.67 6.86
N SER A 15 -4.00 8.57 7.10
CA SER A 15 -3.86 9.67 8.05
C SER A 15 -3.68 9.23 9.51
N ARG A 16 -4.16 8.03 9.87
CA ARG A 16 -4.07 7.48 11.23
C ARG A 16 -2.78 6.69 11.46
N HIS A 17 -2.14 6.21 10.40
CA HIS A 17 -1.02 5.27 10.46
C HIS A 17 0.15 5.68 9.55
N LEU A 18 0.37 6.99 9.36
CA LEU A 18 1.32 7.51 8.37
C LEU A 18 2.72 6.91 8.49
N ASP A 19 3.18 6.65 9.72
CA ASP A 19 4.50 6.10 10.02
C ASP A 19 4.50 4.60 10.38
N ASP A 20 3.34 3.92 10.29
CA ASP A 20 3.18 2.51 10.67
C ASP A 20 2.48 1.73 9.54
N TYR A 21 3.27 1.32 8.54
CA TYR A 21 2.79 0.53 7.41
C TYR A 21 2.06 -0.74 7.84
N ARG A 22 2.54 -1.43 8.90
CA ARG A 22 1.96 -2.69 9.34
C ARG A 22 0.55 -2.45 9.89
N ALA A 23 0.39 -1.49 10.80
CA ALA A 23 -0.93 -1.15 11.33
C ALA A 23 -1.87 -0.62 10.24
N ALA A 24 -1.36 0.16 9.28
CA ALA A 24 -2.15 0.69 8.17
C ALA A 24 -2.74 -0.43 7.30
N ILE A 25 -1.93 -1.42 6.92
CA ILE A 25 -2.38 -2.56 6.12
C ILE A 25 -3.29 -3.50 6.92
N THR A 26 -2.96 -3.77 8.20
CA THR A 26 -3.83 -4.58 9.07
C THR A 26 -5.22 -3.95 9.22
N THR A 27 -5.32 -2.62 9.31
CA THR A 27 -6.62 -1.91 9.36
C THR A 27 -7.46 -2.14 8.11
N CYS A 28 -6.83 -2.19 6.92
CA CYS A 28 -7.54 -2.51 5.67
C CYS A 28 -8.04 -3.96 5.65
N VAL A 29 -7.22 -4.90 6.14
CA VAL A 29 -7.58 -6.33 6.24
C VAL A 29 -8.75 -6.53 7.20
N GLU A 30 -8.72 -5.88 8.37
CA GLU A 30 -9.78 -5.97 9.38
C GLU A 30 -11.10 -5.34 8.92
N ALA A 31 -11.04 -4.26 8.13
CA ALA A 31 -12.22 -3.65 7.53
C ALA A 31 -12.89 -4.55 6.48
N GLY A 32 -12.14 -5.47 5.87
CA GLY A 32 -12.63 -6.40 4.86
C GLY A 32 -13.02 -5.72 3.54
N GLY A 33 -13.86 -6.39 2.75
CA GLY A 33 -14.25 -5.90 1.42
C GLY A 33 -13.13 -6.04 0.39
N ASP A 34 -12.85 -4.98 -0.37
CA ASP A 34 -11.77 -4.91 -1.35
C ASP A 34 -10.47 -4.49 -0.65
N ILE A 35 -9.90 -5.49 0.02
CA ILE A 35 -8.70 -5.35 0.84
C ILE A 35 -7.52 -4.94 -0.05
N ASP A 36 -7.39 -5.52 -1.24
CA ASP A 36 -6.28 -5.27 -2.14
C ASP A 36 -6.27 -3.83 -2.67
N THR A 37 -7.41 -3.30 -3.14
CA THR A 37 -7.46 -1.92 -3.61
C THR A 37 -7.22 -0.91 -2.48
N THR A 38 -7.83 -1.12 -1.31
CA THR A 38 -7.66 -0.21 -0.17
C THR A 38 -6.24 -0.26 0.39
N ALA A 39 -5.66 -1.45 0.56
CA ALA A 39 -4.28 -1.63 0.99
C ALA A 39 -3.27 -1.05 -0.02
N ALA A 40 -3.52 -1.17 -1.33
CA ALA A 40 -2.66 -0.59 -2.36
C ALA A 40 -2.63 0.95 -2.29
N ILE A 41 -3.78 1.60 -2.10
CA ILE A 41 -3.84 3.07 -1.95
C ILE A 41 -3.13 3.49 -0.66
N VAL A 42 -3.43 2.85 0.47
CA VAL A 42 -2.81 3.15 1.77
C VAL A 42 -1.29 2.96 1.72
N GLY A 43 -0.82 1.84 1.17
CA GLY A 43 0.61 1.51 1.06
C GLY A 43 1.39 2.46 0.15
N GLY A 44 0.71 3.15 -0.78
CA GLY A 44 1.31 4.19 -1.61
C GLY A 44 1.46 5.55 -0.90
N VAL A 45 0.76 5.77 0.22
CA VAL A 45 0.75 7.06 0.95
C VAL A 45 1.63 7.01 2.20
N VAL A 46 1.61 5.90 2.95
CA VAL A 46 2.31 5.76 4.23
C VAL A 46 3.81 5.45 4.04
N THR A 47 4.59 5.51 5.13
CA THR A 47 6.01 5.08 5.13
C THR A 47 6.15 3.64 4.63
N GLY A 48 7.28 3.27 4.02
CA GLY A 48 7.40 1.98 3.33
C GLY A 48 7.20 0.72 4.20
N PRO A 49 6.95 -0.44 3.55
CA PRO A 49 6.74 -1.72 4.25
C PRO A 49 7.95 -2.18 5.07
N PRO A 50 7.73 -2.98 6.13
CA PRO A 50 8.79 -3.72 6.81
C PRO A 50 9.59 -4.58 5.84
N GLU A 51 10.89 -4.75 6.13
CA GLU A 51 11.81 -5.46 5.23
C GLU A 51 11.38 -6.91 4.98
N GLU A 52 10.88 -7.59 6.01
CA GLU A 52 10.38 -8.96 5.88
C GLU A 52 9.19 -9.08 4.92
N TRP A 53 8.34 -8.05 4.84
CA TRP A 53 7.23 -8.01 3.87
C TRP A 53 7.73 -7.69 2.46
N ARG A 54 8.76 -6.84 2.37
CA ARG A 54 9.44 -6.53 1.10
C ARG A 54 10.18 -7.72 0.50
N GLN A 55 10.63 -8.66 1.32
CA GLN A 55 11.27 -9.89 0.85
C GLN A 55 10.23 -10.96 0.48
N ALA A 56 9.05 -10.93 1.09
CA ALA A 56 7.98 -11.89 0.84
C ALA A 56 7.14 -11.61 -0.42
N ARG A 57 7.20 -10.38 -0.98
CA ARG A 57 6.50 -10.05 -2.23
C ARG A 57 7.10 -10.78 -3.43
N GLU A 58 6.32 -10.90 -4.50
CA GLU A 58 6.84 -11.32 -5.81
C GLU A 58 7.97 -10.38 -6.27
N PRO A 59 9.09 -10.88 -6.82
CA PRO A 59 10.16 -10.04 -7.38
C PRO A 59 9.63 -9.00 -8.35
N LEU A 60 10.25 -7.81 -8.38
CA LEU A 60 9.86 -6.84 -9.40
C LEU A 60 10.32 -7.37 -10.76
N PRO A 61 9.54 -7.18 -11.83
CA PRO A 61 10.01 -7.49 -13.17
C PRO A 61 11.31 -6.76 -13.50
N ASP A 62 12.19 -7.40 -14.28
CA ASP A 62 13.52 -6.87 -14.63
C ASP A 62 13.48 -5.50 -15.32
N TRP A 63 12.35 -5.10 -15.90
CA TRP A 63 12.18 -3.80 -16.55
C TRP A 63 11.96 -2.65 -15.58
N VAL A 64 11.55 -2.91 -14.33
CA VAL A 64 11.22 -1.86 -13.33
C VAL A 64 12.47 -1.10 -12.84
N GLY A 65 13.67 -1.67 -13.02
CA GLY A 65 14.96 -1.01 -12.72
C GLY A 65 15.70 -0.43 -13.94
N ARG A 66 15.18 -0.65 -15.16
CA ARG A 66 15.85 -0.22 -16.41
C ARG A 66 15.49 1.20 -16.82
N SER A 67 14.54 1.82 -16.13
CA SER A 67 13.98 3.13 -16.47
C SER A 67 14.78 4.34 -15.97
N GLY A 68 16.03 4.19 -15.53
CA GLY A 68 16.75 5.30 -14.89
C GLY A 68 18.27 5.23 -14.90
N ARG A 69 18.90 5.51 -16.06
CA ARG A 69 20.10 6.35 -16.19
C ARG A 69 20.44 6.64 -17.67
N GLU A 70 19.60 7.44 -18.31
CA GLU A 70 19.99 8.29 -19.45
C GLU A 70 19.32 9.66 -19.27
N LEU A 71 19.83 10.44 -18.31
CA LEU A 71 19.87 11.89 -18.33
C LEU A 71 21.26 12.30 -17.84
#